data_AF-A0A356TM78-F1
#
_entry.id   AF-A0A356TM78-F1
#
_cell.length_a   1.000
_cell.length_b   1.000
_cell.length_c   1.000
_cell.angle_alpha   90.00
_cell.angle_beta   90.00
_cell.angle_gamma   90.00
#
_symmetry.space_group_name_H-M   'P 1'
#
loop_
_entity.id
_entity.type
_entity.pdbx_description
1 polymer ?
#
loop_
_entity_poly.entity_id
_entity_poly.type
_entity_poly.pdbx_seq_one_letter_code
_entity_poly.pdbx_strand_id
1 'polypeptide(L)'
;SLSLGLRFALDVLRDQPRPRLVIVSDGRLGDGGEAAQRAAAAGVELAWTKIGEGGPNVAITAFSVRRYPLDKSRSQVLVELWNPGEEDQGVELSLLGDGEPIDVQRLVVAGGERLRRFFENVSGADRTLEARLTLADRSRDVQPADDRAYARLPERRRARVQAVTPGNLYLSAALLLDEYLDVVEVAPADYPAEGRFDVTIFDGWVPPSPPDTHAVYLYPVPEEGVQGPFEITGTVERPYFDRIEHDHPLVQFTALRDVNVAEGLEVELQPGDRAVAGDERVPLIVTGTRNDHRVVGVLFDLRRSDLPLRVAWPLLLLNSIDHFVQEDAGYLSSYETGDTWHVPAPAGAESATLITPQGDERTVPIVDGRAVCTGTRAGFYTLRAGEQEEVFAANLGPSDEAIVEPAETLSIGGTEAAPPTIGRAGVRTEIWTMLVLAVLGALLVEWFTYHRRMTV
;
A
#
# COMPACT_ATOMS: atom_id res chain seq x y z
N SER A 1 6.89 -7.07 18.02
CA SER A 1 7.36 -5.70 18.31
C SER A 1 8.02 -5.66 19.69
N LEU A 2 9.00 -4.75 19.88
CA LEU A 2 9.69 -4.56 21.18
C LEU A 2 8.71 -4.29 22.33
N SER A 3 7.66 -3.50 22.09
CA SER A 3 6.66 -3.13 23.09
C SER A 3 5.93 -4.32 23.72
N LEU A 4 5.54 -5.32 22.92
CA LEU A 4 4.93 -6.56 23.41
C LEU A 4 5.91 -7.38 24.26
N GLY A 5 7.16 -7.51 23.79
CA GLY A 5 8.21 -8.20 24.53
C GLY A 5 8.51 -7.54 25.88
N LEU A 6 8.56 -6.21 25.92
CA LEU A 6 8.73 -5.43 27.15
C LEU A 6 7.56 -5.62 28.12
N ARG A 7 6.32 -5.58 27.64
CA ARG A 7 5.13 -5.83 28.49
C ARG A 7 5.20 -7.21 29.13
N PHE A 8 5.47 -8.24 28.34
CA PHE A 8 5.63 -9.60 28.86
C PHE A 8 6.76 -9.70 29.88
N ALA A 9 7.92 -9.11 29.60
CA ALA A 9 9.05 -9.11 30.53
C ALA A 9 8.70 -8.42 31.86
N LEU A 10 7.96 -7.30 31.82
CA LEU A 10 7.53 -6.59 33.02
C LEU A 10 6.56 -7.43 33.87
N ASP A 11 5.65 -8.15 33.24
CA ASP A 11 4.74 -9.05 33.94
C ASP A 11 5.48 -10.22 34.62
N VAL A 12 6.51 -10.77 33.96
CA VAL A 12 7.34 -11.86 34.50
C VAL A 12 8.26 -11.38 35.64
N LEU A 13 8.79 -10.17 35.54
CA LEU A 13 9.73 -9.60 36.50
C LEU A 13 9.04 -9.00 37.74
N ARG A 14 7.70 -9.03 37.78
CA ARG A 14 6.91 -8.51 38.90
C ARG A 14 7.33 -9.18 40.21
N ASP A 15 7.56 -8.36 41.24
CA ASP A 15 7.94 -8.77 42.59
C ASP A 15 9.27 -9.55 42.72
N GLN A 16 10.08 -9.60 41.66
CA GLN A 16 11.41 -10.23 41.71
C GLN A 16 12.42 -9.32 42.40
N PRO A 17 13.27 -9.85 43.30
CA PRO A 17 14.36 -9.09 43.89
C PRO A 17 15.42 -8.80 42.81
N ARG A 18 15.64 -7.51 42.49
CA ARG A 18 16.56 -7.02 41.45
C ARG A 18 16.17 -7.50 40.04
N PRO A 19 15.04 -7.02 39.49
CA PRO A 19 14.59 -7.42 38.18
C PRO A 19 15.58 -6.92 37.12
N ARG A 20 16.05 -7.83 36.27
CA ARG A 20 16.97 -7.53 35.17
C ARG A 20 16.43 -8.09 33.86
N LEU A 21 16.47 -7.26 32.84
CA LEU A 21 16.09 -7.61 31.48
C LEU A 21 17.32 -7.55 30.58
N VAL A 22 17.67 -8.69 29.96
CA VAL A 22 18.74 -8.75 28.97
C VAL A 22 18.11 -8.77 27.58
N ILE A 23 18.42 -7.74 26.78
CA ILE A 23 18.00 -7.62 25.40
C ILE A 23 19.12 -8.13 24.52
N VAL A 24 18.81 -9.01 23.58
CA VAL A 24 19.76 -9.56 22.61
C VAL A 24 19.27 -9.15 21.23
N SER A 25 19.95 -8.19 20.60
CA SER A 25 19.56 -7.60 19.31
C SER A 25 20.74 -6.81 18.72
N ASP A 26 20.67 -6.50 17.44
CA ASP A 26 21.49 -5.54 16.71
C ASP A 26 21.37 -4.08 17.18
N GLY A 27 20.41 -3.78 18.06
CA GLY A 27 20.19 -2.45 18.62
C GLY A 27 19.38 -1.51 17.72
N ARG A 28 18.92 -1.97 16.55
CA ARG A 28 18.03 -1.23 15.64
C ARG A 28 16.57 -1.47 15.99
N LEU A 29 16.25 -1.30 17.26
CA LEU A 29 14.90 -1.48 17.78
C LEU A 29 14.19 -0.12 17.83
N GLY A 30 12.89 -0.09 17.53
CA GLY A 30 12.05 1.09 17.80
C GLY A 30 12.05 1.48 19.28
N ASP A 31 11.49 2.64 19.61
CA ASP A 31 11.56 3.25 20.95
C ASP A 31 10.93 2.44 22.10
N GLY A 32 10.15 1.40 21.78
CA GLY A 32 9.42 0.56 22.74
C GLY A 32 8.22 1.24 23.40
N GLY A 33 7.93 2.50 23.05
CA GLY A 33 6.82 3.32 23.49
C GLY A 33 6.62 3.36 25.01
N GLU A 34 5.35 3.28 25.45
CA GLU A 34 5.01 3.29 26.88
C GLU A 34 5.61 2.13 27.67
N ALA A 35 5.82 0.97 27.04
CA ALA A 35 6.33 -0.21 27.74
C ALA A 35 7.78 0.01 28.20
N ALA A 36 8.58 0.70 27.38
CA ALA A 36 9.93 1.13 27.71
C ALA A 36 9.95 2.08 28.91
N GLN A 37 9.07 3.08 28.91
CA GLN A 37 8.97 4.04 30.02
C GLN A 37 8.56 3.36 31.33
N ARG A 38 7.63 2.39 31.27
CA ARG A 38 7.23 1.60 32.45
C ARG A 38 8.36 0.73 32.97
N ALA A 39 9.18 0.14 32.10
CA ALA A 39 10.34 -0.63 32.52
C ALA A 39 11.36 0.23 33.27
N ALA A 40 11.64 1.43 32.76
CA ALA A 40 12.48 2.40 33.43
C ALA A 40 11.89 2.84 34.78
N ALA A 41 10.60 3.17 34.83
CA ALA A 41 9.90 3.59 36.05
C ALA A 41 9.85 2.48 37.13
N ALA A 42 9.78 1.22 36.72
CA ALA A 42 9.82 0.06 37.62
C ALA A 42 11.23 -0.27 38.14
N GLY A 43 12.26 0.48 37.71
CA GLY A 43 13.65 0.26 38.13
C GLY A 43 14.24 -1.06 37.64
N VAL A 44 13.74 -1.58 36.51
CA VAL A 44 14.27 -2.80 35.88
C VAL A 44 15.65 -2.49 35.30
N GLU A 45 16.66 -3.26 35.68
CA GLU A 45 18.00 -3.12 35.11
C GLU A 45 17.98 -3.58 33.65
N LEU A 46 18.21 -2.66 32.71
CA LEU A 46 18.31 -2.96 31.29
C LEU A 46 19.76 -3.28 30.94
N ALA A 47 19.98 -4.51 30.45
CA ALA A 47 21.23 -4.94 29.88
C ALA A 47 21.04 -5.26 28.39
N TRP A 48 22.03 -4.96 27.55
CA TRP A 48 21.97 -5.25 26.12
C TRP A 48 23.20 -6.01 25.65
N THR A 49 22.96 -7.08 24.91
CA THR A 49 23.97 -7.84 24.17
C THR A 49 23.79 -7.55 22.69
N LYS A 50 24.74 -6.80 22.11
CA LYS A 50 24.82 -6.57 20.67
C LYS A 50 25.04 -7.91 19.95
N ILE A 51 24.25 -8.16 18.91
CA ILE A 51 24.43 -9.26 17.95
C ILE A 51 24.35 -8.71 16.53
N GLY A 52 24.73 -9.52 15.55
CA GLY A 52 24.72 -9.12 14.13
C GLY A 52 26.05 -8.53 13.66
N GLU A 53 26.23 -8.57 12.36
CA GLU A 53 27.37 -8.02 11.64
C GLU A 53 26.82 -7.11 10.52
N GLY A 54 27.52 -6.01 10.23
CA GLY A 54 27.17 -5.16 9.10
C GLY A 54 27.73 -5.70 7.79
N GLY A 55 27.39 -5.05 6.69
CA GLY A 55 27.89 -5.37 5.36
C GLY A 55 27.24 -4.48 4.31
N PRO A 56 27.60 -4.65 3.02
CA PRO A 56 26.95 -3.92 1.94
C PRO A 56 25.46 -4.29 1.88
N ASN A 57 24.61 -3.28 1.86
CA ASN A 57 23.17 -3.40 1.62
C ASN A 57 22.70 -2.25 0.74
N VAL A 58 21.83 -2.53 -0.23
CA VAL A 58 21.03 -1.52 -0.92
C VAL A 58 19.60 -2.02 -0.96
N ALA A 59 18.66 -1.27 -0.39
CA ALA A 59 17.29 -1.71 -0.26
C ALA A 59 16.39 -1.15 -1.37
N ILE A 60 15.40 -1.91 -1.82
CA ILE A 60 14.25 -1.37 -2.55
C ILE A 60 13.25 -0.83 -1.52
N THR A 61 13.17 0.50 -1.38
CA THR A 61 12.34 1.17 -0.37
C THR A 61 10.97 1.60 -0.87
N ALA A 62 10.79 1.69 -2.20
CA ALA A 62 9.48 1.94 -2.79
C ALA A 62 9.34 1.24 -4.14
N PHE A 63 8.17 0.67 -4.38
CA PHE A 63 7.80 0.09 -5.67
C PHE A 63 6.33 0.36 -5.96
N SER A 64 6.06 1.15 -6.99
CA SER A 64 4.71 1.54 -7.36
C SER A 64 4.52 1.46 -8.86
N VAL A 65 3.32 1.03 -9.25
CA VAL A 65 2.95 0.78 -10.64
C VAL A 65 1.61 1.44 -10.91
N ARG A 66 1.50 2.07 -12.07
CA ARG A 66 0.23 2.53 -12.62
C ARG A 66 0.18 2.30 -14.13
N ARG A 67 -1.00 2.02 -14.66
CA ARG A 67 -1.23 2.02 -16.12
C ARG A 67 -1.41 3.44 -16.63
N TYR A 68 -1.06 3.67 -17.89
CA TYR A 68 -1.42 4.94 -18.53
C TYR A 68 -2.92 4.96 -18.84
N PRO A 69 -3.64 6.05 -18.55
CA PRO A 69 -5.09 6.12 -18.78
C PRO A 69 -5.50 5.92 -20.24
N LEU A 70 -4.74 6.49 -21.19
CA LEU A 70 -5.03 6.42 -22.63
C LEU A 70 -4.50 5.15 -23.30
N ASP A 71 -3.55 4.46 -22.68
CA ASP A 71 -2.97 3.23 -23.20
C ASP A 71 -2.75 2.27 -22.04
N LYS A 72 -3.81 1.53 -21.69
CA LYS A 72 -3.78 0.54 -20.60
C LYS A 72 -2.86 -0.63 -20.92
N SER A 73 -2.33 -0.76 -22.15
CA SER A 73 -1.29 -1.74 -22.46
C SER A 73 0.07 -1.37 -21.84
N ARG A 74 0.28 -0.08 -21.55
CA ARG A 74 1.50 0.47 -20.99
C ARG A 74 1.35 0.87 -19.54
N SER A 75 2.46 0.79 -18.83
CA SER A 75 2.55 1.20 -17.43
C SER A 75 3.74 2.10 -17.17
N GLN A 76 3.65 2.88 -16.10
CA GLN A 76 4.77 3.57 -15.50
C GLN A 76 5.09 2.90 -14.17
N VAL A 77 6.37 2.63 -13.95
CA VAL A 77 6.87 1.98 -12.74
C VAL A 77 7.86 2.92 -12.05
N LEU A 78 7.66 3.12 -10.75
CA LEU A 78 8.60 3.82 -9.87
C LEU A 78 9.29 2.78 -8.99
N VAL A 79 10.62 2.82 -8.98
CA VAL A 79 11.47 2.11 -8.01
C VAL A 79 12.28 3.16 -7.24
N GLU A 80 12.28 3.10 -5.92
CA GLU A 80 13.24 3.83 -5.07
C GLU A 80 14.23 2.84 -4.47
N LEU A 81 15.52 3.12 -4.65
CA LEU A 81 16.61 2.40 -4.02
C LEU A 81 17.19 3.26 -2.90
N TRP A 82 17.63 2.64 -1.81
CA TRP A 82 18.31 3.34 -0.73
C TRP A 82 19.59 2.61 -0.35
N ASN A 83 20.72 3.33 -0.41
CA ASN A 83 21.98 2.89 0.17
C ASN A 83 22.15 3.57 1.54
N PRO A 84 21.99 2.85 2.67
CA PRO A 84 22.19 3.43 4.00
C PRO A 84 23.67 3.54 4.40
N GLY A 85 24.57 2.87 3.67
CA GLY A 85 26.01 2.90 3.94
C GLY A 85 26.69 4.19 3.48
N GLU A 86 27.97 4.34 3.82
CA GLU A 86 28.77 5.52 3.47
C GLU A 86 29.46 5.42 2.10
N GLU A 87 29.61 4.19 1.58
CA GLU A 87 30.31 3.93 0.31
C GLU A 87 29.33 3.81 -0.85
N ASP A 88 29.71 4.31 -2.03
CA ASP A 88 28.95 4.16 -3.27
C ASP A 88 28.83 2.68 -3.66
N GLN A 89 27.62 2.24 -3.97
CA GLN A 89 27.32 0.86 -4.36
C GLN A 89 26.88 0.77 -5.82
N GLY A 90 27.57 -0.07 -6.59
CA GLY A 90 27.13 -0.44 -7.93
C GLY A 90 26.08 -1.55 -7.86
N VAL A 91 24.94 -1.38 -8.53
CA VAL A 91 23.82 -2.33 -8.50
C VAL A 91 23.28 -2.62 -9.89
N GLU A 92 22.74 -3.81 -10.08
CA GLU A 92 21.95 -4.20 -11.25
C GLU A 92 20.48 -4.38 -10.81
N LEU A 93 19.63 -3.49 -11.31
CA LEU A 93 18.18 -3.48 -11.08
C LEU A 93 17.49 -4.14 -12.27
N SER A 94 16.85 -5.28 -12.03
CA SER A 94 16.05 -6.00 -13.01
C SER A 94 14.56 -5.78 -12.74
N LEU A 95 13.82 -5.37 -13.76
CA LEU A 95 12.37 -5.31 -13.75
C LEU A 95 11.82 -6.53 -14.49
N LEU A 96 11.02 -7.34 -13.83
CA LEU A 96 10.38 -8.53 -14.39
C LEU A 96 8.87 -8.32 -14.44
N GLY A 97 8.24 -8.77 -15.52
CA GLY A 97 6.80 -8.82 -15.69
C GLY A 97 6.33 -10.25 -15.90
N ASP A 98 5.36 -10.68 -15.10
CA ASP A 98 4.81 -12.05 -15.16
C ASP A 98 5.90 -13.16 -15.14
N GLY A 99 7.01 -12.88 -14.45
CA GLY A 99 8.16 -13.78 -14.30
C GLY A 99 9.28 -13.60 -15.33
N GLU A 100 9.05 -12.84 -16.40
CA GLU A 100 10.03 -12.63 -17.48
C GLU A 100 10.73 -11.26 -17.37
N PRO A 101 12.04 -11.15 -17.67
CA PRO A 101 12.75 -9.87 -17.64
C PRO A 101 12.21 -8.89 -18.69
N ILE A 102 11.86 -7.68 -18.27
CA ILE A 102 11.45 -6.57 -19.14
C ILE A 102 12.59 -5.59 -19.37
N ASP A 103 13.26 -5.18 -18.30
CA ASP A 103 14.39 -4.24 -18.37
C ASP A 103 15.44 -4.58 -17.31
N VAL A 104 16.69 -4.25 -17.60
CA VAL A 104 17.84 -4.43 -16.68
C VAL A 104 18.72 -3.20 -16.78
N GLN A 105 18.88 -2.51 -15.65
CA GLN A 105 19.69 -1.29 -15.56
C GLN A 105 20.83 -1.46 -14.57
N ARG A 106 22.02 -0.98 -14.95
CA ARG A 106 23.17 -0.86 -14.05
C ARG A 106 23.27 0.57 -13.54
N LEU A 107 23.28 0.70 -12.22
CA LEU A 107 23.21 1.97 -11.53
C LEU A 107 24.34 2.04 -10.49
N VAL A 108 24.68 3.26 -10.09
CA VAL A 108 25.48 3.52 -8.89
C VAL A 108 24.57 4.29 -7.94
N VAL A 109 24.45 3.81 -6.71
CA VAL A 109 23.71 4.48 -5.62
C VAL A 109 24.76 4.99 -4.63
N ALA A 110 24.88 6.31 -4.52
CA ALA A 110 25.89 6.90 -3.64
C ALA A 110 25.60 6.59 -2.16
N GLY A 111 26.63 6.68 -1.31
CA GLY A 111 26.45 6.51 0.14
C GLY A 111 25.39 7.47 0.70
N GLY A 112 24.43 6.93 1.45
CA GLY A 112 23.29 7.67 2.01
C GLY A 112 22.22 8.10 1.00
N GLU A 113 22.36 7.78 -0.29
CA GLU A 113 21.46 8.24 -1.35
C GLU A 113 20.15 7.44 -1.39
N ARG A 114 19.03 8.16 -1.58
CA ARG A 114 17.76 7.57 -2.04
C ARG A 114 17.57 7.87 -3.53
N LEU A 115 17.84 6.88 -4.36
CA LEU A 115 17.82 7.00 -5.81
C LEU A 115 16.47 6.58 -6.37
N ARG A 116 15.76 7.50 -7.01
CA ARG A 116 14.49 7.20 -7.72
C ARG A 116 14.73 6.88 -9.18
N ARG A 117 14.06 5.84 -9.68
CA ARG A 117 14.06 5.43 -11.07
C ARG A 117 12.64 5.24 -11.58
N PHE A 118 12.38 5.85 -12.73
CA PHE A 118 11.11 5.74 -13.44
C PHE A 118 11.34 4.91 -14.71
N PHE A 119 10.58 3.84 -14.86
CA PHE A 119 10.47 3.10 -16.10
C PHE A 119 9.19 3.55 -16.79
N GLU A 120 9.34 4.22 -17.92
CA GLU A 120 8.22 4.71 -18.72
C GLU A 120 7.86 3.70 -19.81
N ASN A 121 6.59 3.70 -20.22
CA ASN A 121 6.09 2.83 -21.30
C ASN A 121 6.41 1.33 -21.11
N VAL A 122 6.41 0.86 -19.86
CA VAL A 122 6.61 -0.56 -19.53
C VAL A 122 5.48 -1.37 -20.15
N SER A 123 5.84 -2.35 -20.97
CA SER A 123 4.94 -3.26 -21.66
C SER A 123 5.43 -4.70 -21.48
N GLY A 124 4.61 -5.69 -21.85
CA GLY A 124 4.94 -7.10 -21.67
C GLY A 124 4.61 -7.67 -20.29
N ALA A 125 3.90 -6.91 -19.44
CA ALA A 125 3.32 -7.39 -18.19
C ALA A 125 1.81 -7.12 -18.15
N ASP A 126 1.04 -8.12 -17.75
CA ASP A 126 -0.41 -8.04 -17.67
C ASP A 126 -0.93 -8.11 -16.23
N ARG A 127 -0.28 -8.90 -15.36
CA ARG A 127 -0.79 -9.17 -14.01
C ARG A 127 0.15 -8.73 -12.89
N THR A 128 1.45 -8.97 -13.05
CA THR A 128 2.42 -8.86 -11.96
C THR A 128 3.72 -8.22 -12.42
N LEU A 129 4.33 -7.42 -11.54
CA LEU A 129 5.67 -6.88 -11.70
C LEU A 129 6.52 -7.20 -10.46
N GLU A 130 7.79 -7.51 -10.70
CA GLU A 130 8.82 -7.70 -9.68
C GLU A 130 10.00 -6.81 -10.01
N ALA A 131 10.46 -6.01 -9.05
CA ALA A 131 11.79 -5.41 -9.08
C ALA A 131 12.75 -6.30 -8.29
N ARG A 132 13.90 -6.62 -8.88
CA ARG A 132 14.96 -7.41 -8.26
C ARG A 132 16.27 -6.67 -8.33
N LEU A 133 16.89 -6.51 -7.17
CA LEU A 133 18.20 -5.92 -7.03
C LEU A 133 19.28 -6.99 -6.88
N THR A 134 20.46 -6.71 -7.41
CA THR A 134 21.69 -7.45 -7.12
C THR A 134 22.87 -6.49 -7.09
N LEU A 135 23.86 -6.73 -6.24
CA LEU A 135 25.11 -5.98 -6.24
C LEU A 135 25.91 -6.28 -7.52
N ALA A 136 26.42 -5.23 -8.19
CA ALA A 136 27.05 -5.33 -9.50
C ALA A 136 28.37 -6.12 -9.47
N ASP A 137 29.06 -6.12 -8.34
CA ASP A 137 30.27 -6.91 -8.10
C ASP A 137 29.97 -8.38 -7.76
N ARG A 138 28.69 -8.75 -7.66
CA ARG A 138 28.19 -10.08 -7.24
C ARG A 138 28.63 -10.47 -5.84
N SER A 139 29.01 -9.51 -5.01
CA SER A 139 29.13 -9.73 -3.58
C SER A 139 27.75 -10.06 -3.00
N ARG A 140 27.76 -10.62 -1.80
CA ARG A 140 26.53 -11.00 -1.11
C ARG A 140 25.95 -9.78 -0.41
N ASP A 141 24.75 -9.39 -0.81
CA ASP A 141 23.90 -8.51 0.00
C ASP A 141 23.56 -9.22 1.32
N VAL A 142 23.77 -8.52 2.44
CA VAL A 142 23.57 -9.10 3.77
C VAL A 142 22.10 -9.14 4.20
N GLN A 143 21.21 -8.40 3.53
CA GLN A 143 19.79 -8.29 3.86
C GLN A 143 18.87 -8.60 2.65
N PRO A 144 18.89 -9.83 2.11
CA PRO A 144 18.19 -10.17 0.85
C PRO A 144 16.66 -10.10 0.90
N ALA A 145 16.07 -9.72 2.03
CA ALA A 145 14.64 -9.51 2.17
C ALA A 145 14.17 -8.19 1.51
N ASP A 146 15.04 -7.19 1.37
CA ASP A 146 14.75 -5.89 0.75
C ASP A 146 15.25 -5.78 -0.71
N ASP A 147 15.93 -6.80 -1.22
CA ASP A 147 16.37 -6.95 -2.62
C ASP A 147 15.22 -7.09 -3.63
N ARG A 148 13.99 -7.33 -3.15
CA ARG A 148 12.83 -7.63 -4.01
C ARG A 148 11.61 -6.84 -3.61
N ALA A 149 10.93 -6.30 -4.62
CA ALA A 149 9.63 -5.67 -4.46
C ALA A 149 8.67 -6.15 -5.53
N TYR A 150 7.39 -6.26 -5.16
CA TYR A 150 6.33 -6.87 -5.93
C TYR A 150 5.16 -5.91 -6.08
N ALA A 151 4.53 -5.88 -7.23
CA ALA A 151 3.34 -5.08 -7.46
C ALA A 151 2.36 -5.85 -8.33
N ARG A 152 1.08 -5.75 -7.99
CA ARG A 152 0.01 -6.19 -8.89
C ARG A 152 -0.27 -5.07 -9.88
N LEU A 153 -0.32 -5.43 -11.17
CA LEU A 153 -0.80 -4.52 -12.19
C LEU A 153 -2.33 -4.45 -12.13
N PRO A 154 -2.89 -3.26 -12.39
CA PRO A 154 -4.29 -3.13 -12.72
C PRO A 154 -4.75 -4.16 -13.76
N GLU A 155 -5.86 -4.84 -13.52
CA GLU A 155 -6.42 -5.74 -14.52
C GLU A 155 -6.90 -4.97 -15.74
N ARG A 156 -6.57 -5.48 -16.93
CA ARG A 156 -7.06 -4.96 -18.20
C ARG A 156 -8.47 -5.51 -18.49
N ARG A 157 -9.45 -5.18 -17.65
CA ARG A 157 -10.85 -5.55 -17.93
C ARG A 157 -11.36 -4.70 -19.09
N ARG A 158 -11.99 -5.35 -20.07
CA ARG A 158 -12.76 -4.62 -21.08
C ARG A 158 -14.05 -4.10 -20.45
N ALA A 159 -14.19 -2.79 -20.33
CA ALA A 159 -15.43 -2.19 -19.85
C ALA A 159 -16.43 -2.15 -21.01
N ARG A 160 -17.63 -2.68 -20.78
CA ARG A 160 -18.68 -2.70 -21.79
C ARG A 160 -19.52 -1.44 -21.66
N VAL A 161 -19.44 -0.56 -22.66
CA VAL A 161 -20.02 0.78 -22.62
C VAL A 161 -21.15 0.88 -23.63
N GLN A 162 -22.32 1.33 -23.18
CA GLN A 162 -23.39 1.73 -24.08
C GLN A 162 -23.34 3.25 -24.27
N ALA A 163 -23.20 3.72 -25.50
CA ALA A 163 -23.27 5.15 -25.82
C ALA A 163 -24.59 5.45 -26.55
N VAL A 164 -25.46 6.22 -25.90
CA VAL A 164 -26.75 6.66 -26.41
C VAL A 164 -26.60 8.05 -26.97
N THR A 165 -26.47 8.16 -28.30
CA THR A 165 -26.11 9.42 -28.96
C THR A 165 -26.87 9.61 -30.27
N PRO A 166 -27.26 10.85 -30.63
CA PRO A 166 -27.76 11.16 -31.97
C PRO A 166 -26.65 11.20 -33.05
N GLY A 167 -25.39 10.91 -32.72
CA GLY A 167 -24.26 10.87 -33.67
C GLY A 167 -23.15 11.87 -33.36
N ASN A 168 -22.70 11.95 -32.10
CA ASN A 168 -21.65 12.86 -31.67
C ASN A 168 -20.25 12.29 -31.93
N LEU A 169 -19.62 12.76 -33.02
CA LEU A 169 -18.27 12.34 -33.41
C LEU A 169 -17.20 12.61 -32.35
N TYR A 170 -17.37 13.62 -31.49
CA TYR A 170 -16.42 13.88 -30.40
C TYR A 170 -16.47 12.79 -29.33
N LEU A 171 -17.67 12.27 -29.04
CA LEU A 171 -17.85 11.15 -28.13
C LEU A 171 -17.28 9.86 -28.74
N SER A 172 -17.69 9.52 -29.96
CA SER A 172 -17.22 8.31 -30.66
C SER A 172 -15.69 8.30 -30.79
N ALA A 173 -15.08 9.42 -31.19
CA ALA A 173 -13.63 9.52 -31.32
C ALA A 173 -12.89 9.33 -29.99
N ALA A 174 -13.43 9.87 -28.88
CA ALA A 174 -12.82 9.71 -27.56
C ALA A 174 -12.91 8.26 -27.05
N LEU A 175 -14.05 7.59 -27.27
CA LEU A 175 -14.24 6.19 -26.88
C LEU A 175 -13.36 5.23 -27.70
N LEU A 176 -13.07 5.55 -28.95
CA LEU A 176 -12.16 4.76 -29.80
C LEU A 176 -10.68 4.82 -29.39
N LEU A 177 -10.29 5.75 -28.52
CA LEU A 177 -8.89 5.87 -28.08
C LEU A 177 -8.47 4.76 -27.11
N ASP A 178 -9.42 4.15 -26.39
CA ASP A 178 -9.15 3.06 -25.45
C ASP A 178 -9.61 1.73 -26.06
N GLU A 179 -8.65 0.90 -26.49
CA GLU A 179 -8.91 -0.43 -27.06
C GLU A 179 -9.53 -1.44 -26.07
N TYR A 180 -9.60 -1.07 -24.78
CA TYR A 180 -10.23 -1.85 -23.72
C TYR A 180 -11.68 -1.43 -23.47
N LEU A 181 -12.27 -0.60 -24.33
CA LEU A 181 -13.71 -0.34 -24.31
C LEU A 181 -14.43 -1.21 -25.36
N ASP A 182 -15.40 -2.01 -24.91
CA ASP A 182 -16.38 -2.67 -25.80
C ASP A 182 -17.59 -1.74 -25.92
N VAL A 183 -17.60 -0.90 -26.96
CA VAL A 183 -18.57 0.18 -27.13
C VAL A 183 -19.70 -0.25 -28.05
N VAL A 184 -20.93 -0.13 -27.58
CA VAL A 184 -22.15 -0.26 -28.39
C VAL A 184 -22.81 1.11 -28.47
N GLU A 185 -22.77 1.70 -29.67
CA GLU A 185 -23.47 2.96 -29.96
C GLU A 185 -24.90 2.67 -30.43
N VAL A 186 -25.88 3.37 -29.84
CA VAL A 186 -27.30 3.33 -30.25
C VAL A 186 -27.91 4.72 -30.28
N ALA A 187 -28.94 4.92 -31.11
CA ALA A 187 -29.72 6.14 -31.08
C ALA A 187 -30.62 6.19 -29.83
N PRO A 188 -31.03 7.39 -29.35
CA PRO A 188 -31.96 7.52 -28.22
C PRO A 188 -33.26 6.71 -28.39
N ALA A 189 -33.77 6.58 -29.62
CA ALA A 189 -34.97 5.82 -29.94
C ALA A 189 -34.80 4.30 -29.76
N ASP A 190 -33.56 3.80 -29.80
CA ASP A 190 -33.21 2.38 -29.69
C ASP A 190 -32.66 2.03 -28.29
N TYR A 191 -32.76 2.94 -27.33
CA TYR A 191 -32.37 2.69 -25.94
C TYR A 191 -33.45 1.88 -25.19
N PRO A 192 -33.08 0.87 -24.38
CA PRO A 192 -31.72 0.34 -24.16
C PRO A 192 -31.29 -0.66 -25.24
N ALA A 193 -29.99 -0.73 -25.50
CA ALA A 193 -29.39 -1.70 -26.38
C ALA A 193 -29.44 -3.11 -25.75
N GLU A 194 -29.43 -4.15 -26.59
CA GLU A 194 -29.36 -5.51 -26.10
C GLU A 194 -27.99 -5.83 -25.45
N GLY A 195 -28.04 -6.43 -24.26
CA GLY A 195 -26.87 -6.91 -23.54
C GLY A 195 -26.74 -6.35 -22.13
N ARG A 196 -25.60 -6.62 -21.49
CA ARG A 196 -25.22 -6.05 -20.20
C ARG A 196 -24.10 -5.04 -20.41
N PHE A 197 -24.15 -3.93 -19.68
CA PHE A 197 -23.19 -2.83 -19.78
C PHE A 197 -22.72 -2.45 -18.39
N ASP A 198 -21.44 -2.08 -18.27
CA ASP A 198 -20.86 -1.57 -17.02
C ASP A 198 -21.18 -0.07 -16.87
N VAL A 199 -21.21 0.67 -17.99
CA VAL A 199 -21.46 2.12 -18.03
C VAL A 199 -22.36 2.49 -19.19
N THR A 200 -23.30 3.40 -18.95
CA THR A 200 -24.16 4.00 -19.98
C THR A 200 -23.83 5.50 -20.13
N ILE A 201 -23.57 5.96 -21.35
CA ILE A 201 -23.30 7.37 -21.65
C ILE A 201 -24.49 7.93 -22.41
N PHE A 202 -25.12 8.96 -21.88
CA PHE A 202 -26.20 9.68 -22.56
C PHE A 202 -25.68 11.00 -23.10
N ASP A 203 -25.85 11.22 -24.40
CA ASP A 203 -25.37 12.41 -25.10
C ASP A 203 -26.53 13.29 -25.57
N GLY A 204 -26.73 14.41 -24.84
CA GLY A 204 -27.77 15.40 -25.14
C GLY A 204 -29.19 14.87 -24.99
N TRP A 205 -29.38 13.77 -24.27
CA TRP A 205 -30.67 13.11 -24.06
C TRP A 205 -30.76 12.55 -22.64
N VAL A 206 -31.98 12.45 -22.12
CA VAL A 206 -32.26 11.93 -20.77
C VAL A 206 -33.26 10.79 -20.90
N PRO A 207 -32.99 9.61 -20.31
CA PRO A 207 -33.90 8.48 -20.39
C PRO A 207 -35.19 8.73 -19.58
N PRO A 208 -36.33 8.13 -19.97
CA PRO A 208 -37.59 8.26 -19.22
C PRO A 208 -37.52 7.76 -17.78
N SER A 209 -36.59 6.85 -17.50
CA SER A 209 -36.28 6.34 -16.16
C SER A 209 -34.76 6.26 -15.98
N PRO A 210 -34.24 6.46 -14.76
CA PRO A 210 -32.82 6.27 -14.46
C PRO A 210 -32.33 4.88 -14.92
N PRO A 211 -31.10 4.77 -15.44
CA PRO A 211 -30.51 3.48 -15.80
C PRO A 211 -30.23 2.62 -14.55
N ASP A 212 -30.12 1.31 -14.77
CA ASP A 212 -29.65 0.35 -13.77
C ASP A 212 -28.14 0.08 -13.92
N THR A 213 -27.38 1.10 -14.30
CA THR A 213 -25.93 1.08 -14.47
C THR A 213 -25.34 2.41 -14.02
N HIS A 214 -24.02 2.45 -13.82
CA HIS A 214 -23.30 3.72 -13.76
C HIS A 214 -23.52 4.54 -15.04
N ALA A 215 -23.58 5.86 -14.91
CA ALA A 215 -23.95 6.71 -16.04
C ALA A 215 -23.15 8.00 -16.17
N VAL A 216 -22.76 8.34 -17.40
CA VAL A 216 -22.28 9.68 -17.76
C VAL A 216 -23.38 10.39 -18.52
N TYR A 217 -23.74 11.58 -18.05
CA TYR A 217 -24.72 12.46 -18.69
C TYR A 217 -24.00 13.65 -19.30
N LEU A 218 -23.96 13.71 -20.63
CA LEU A 218 -23.41 14.84 -21.37
C LEU A 218 -24.56 15.77 -21.73
N TYR A 219 -24.55 16.97 -21.17
CA TYR A 219 -25.58 18.00 -21.35
C TYR A 219 -27.03 17.46 -21.20
N PRO A 220 -27.41 16.96 -20.01
CA PRO A 220 -28.67 16.26 -19.80
C PRO A 220 -29.86 17.21 -19.69
N VAL A 221 -30.34 17.74 -20.81
CA VAL A 221 -31.58 18.51 -20.84
C VAL A 221 -32.77 17.56 -20.98
N PRO A 222 -33.62 17.40 -19.96
CA PRO A 222 -34.78 16.52 -20.03
C PRO A 222 -35.86 17.10 -20.94
N GLU A 223 -36.59 16.22 -21.62
CA GLU A 223 -37.82 16.58 -22.32
C GLU A 223 -38.95 16.91 -21.32
N GLU A 224 -40.00 17.58 -21.79
CA GLU A 224 -41.14 17.95 -20.95
C GLU A 224 -41.78 16.71 -20.32
N GLY A 225 -41.89 16.69 -18.99
CA GLY A 225 -42.45 15.57 -18.22
C GLY A 225 -41.46 14.44 -17.91
N VAL A 226 -40.20 14.53 -18.35
CA VAL A 226 -39.12 13.60 -17.97
C VAL A 226 -38.36 14.15 -16.77
N GLN A 227 -38.13 13.31 -15.76
CA GLN A 227 -37.31 13.69 -14.62
C GLN A 227 -35.83 13.54 -14.96
N GLY A 228 -35.09 14.66 -14.97
CA GLY A 228 -33.65 14.68 -15.19
C GLY A 228 -32.82 14.12 -14.03
N PRO A 229 -31.56 13.73 -14.30
CA PRO A 229 -30.61 13.32 -13.25
C PRO A 229 -30.20 14.47 -12.33
N PHE A 230 -30.35 15.72 -12.80
CA PHE A 230 -30.06 16.94 -12.06
C PHE A 230 -31.25 17.90 -12.20
N GLU A 231 -31.52 18.68 -11.15
CA GLU A 231 -32.54 19.71 -11.17
C GLU A 231 -31.99 20.97 -11.83
N ILE A 232 -32.40 21.24 -13.07
CA ILE A 232 -31.94 22.39 -13.85
C ILE A 232 -32.79 23.60 -13.52
N THR A 233 -32.16 24.67 -13.03
CA THR A 233 -32.82 25.91 -12.62
C THR A 233 -32.62 27.05 -13.63
N GLY A 234 -31.66 26.91 -14.54
CA GLY A 234 -31.35 27.93 -15.53
C GLY A 234 -30.17 27.58 -16.43
N THR A 235 -29.61 28.61 -17.05
CA THR A 235 -28.39 28.53 -17.85
C THR A 235 -27.48 29.72 -17.56
N VAL A 236 -26.17 29.51 -17.60
CA VAL A 236 -25.16 30.55 -17.46
C VAL A 236 -24.44 30.76 -18.79
N GLU A 237 -24.24 32.02 -19.19
CA GLU A 237 -23.40 32.35 -20.33
C GLU A 237 -21.91 32.37 -19.96
N ARG A 238 -21.09 31.81 -20.85
CA ARG A 238 -19.62 31.84 -20.79
C ARG A 238 -19.04 31.51 -19.40
N PRO A 239 -19.35 30.33 -18.83
CA PRO A 239 -18.72 29.91 -17.59
C PRO A 239 -17.26 29.52 -17.79
N TYR A 240 -16.48 29.61 -16.72
CA TYR A 240 -15.05 29.22 -16.69
C TYR A 240 -14.81 28.13 -15.65
N PHE A 241 -13.67 27.45 -15.75
CA PHE A 241 -13.22 26.50 -14.73
C PHE A 241 -12.28 27.18 -13.72
N ASP A 242 -12.84 27.97 -12.80
CA ASP A 242 -12.09 28.64 -11.73
C ASP A 242 -11.97 27.75 -10.47
N ARG A 243 -12.94 26.87 -10.23
CA ARG A 243 -12.97 25.89 -9.16
C ARG A 243 -12.77 24.50 -9.75
N ILE A 244 -11.67 23.86 -9.35
CA ILE A 244 -11.32 22.51 -9.75
C ILE A 244 -10.84 21.77 -8.50
N GLU A 245 -11.47 20.64 -8.18
CA GLU A 245 -10.97 19.72 -7.17
C GLU A 245 -9.83 18.88 -7.77
N HIS A 246 -8.61 19.41 -7.76
CA HIS A 246 -7.46 18.80 -8.45
C HIS A 246 -7.14 17.36 -8.00
N ASP A 247 -7.49 17.00 -6.77
CA ASP A 247 -7.28 15.65 -6.23
C ASP A 247 -8.39 14.65 -6.61
N HIS A 248 -9.49 15.13 -7.22
CA HIS A 248 -10.61 14.27 -7.58
C HIS A 248 -10.28 13.39 -8.81
N PRO A 249 -10.52 12.06 -8.78
CA PRO A 249 -10.17 11.14 -9.85
C PRO A 249 -10.64 11.56 -11.25
N LEU A 250 -11.88 12.08 -11.36
CA LEU A 250 -12.48 12.52 -12.62
C LEU A 250 -11.64 13.56 -13.39
N VAL A 251 -10.93 14.45 -12.70
CA VAL A 251 -10.18 15.55 -13.35
C VAL A 251 -8.67 15.34 -13.31
N GLN A 252 -8.20 14.16 -12.90
CA GLN A 252 -6.77 13.85 -12.91
C GLN A 252 -6.18 13.94 -14.31
N PHE A 253 -5.00 14.57 -14.41
CA PHE A 253 -4.27 14.79 -15.66
C PHE A 253 -5.04 15.63 -16.71
N THR A 254 -6.13 16.29 -16.33
CA THR A 254 -6.88 17.19 -17.20
C THR A 254 -6.44 18.65 -17.01
N ALA A 255 -6.35 19.40 -18.10
CA ALA A 255 -6.11 20.84 -18.09
C ALA A 255 -7.41 21.57 -18.44
N LEU A 256 -8.29 21.78 -17.44
CA LEU A 256 -9.61 22.39 -17.64
C LEU A 256 -9.63 23.92 -17.55
N ARG A 257 -8.64 24.53 -16.88
CA ARG A 257 -8.62 25.99 -16.61
C ARG A 257 -8.73 26.85 -17.89
N ASP A 258 -8.17 26.39 -19.00
CA ASP A 258 -8.16 27.12 -20.27
C ASP A 258 -9.30 26.71 -21.22
N VAL A 259 -10.25 25.89 -20.76
CA VAL A 259 -11.41 25.45 -21.55
C VAL A 259 -12.42 26.59 -21.64
N ASN A 260 -12.88 26.85 -22.85
CA ASN A 260 -13.93 27.82 -23.14
C ASN A 260 -15.25 27.11 -23.36
N VAL A 261 -16.26 27.49 -22.58
CA VAL A 261 -17.62 26.98 -22.68
C VAL A 261 -18.53 28.15 -23.08
N ALA A 262 -19.40 27.98 -24.08
CA ALA A 262 -20.30 29.06 -24.48
C ALA A 262 -21.46 29.25 -23.50
N GLU A 263 -22.00 28.14 -22.99
CA GLU A 263 -23.21 28.09 -22.16
C GLU A 263 -23.18 26.82 -21.31
N GLY A 264 -23.53 26.94 -20.02
CA GLY A 264 -23.67 25.81 -19.09
C GLY A 264 -25.04 25.80 -18.43
N LEU A 265 -25.47 24.63 -17.95
CA LEU A 265 -26.69 24.45 -17.18
C LEU A 265 -26.44 24.88 -15.72
N GLU A 266 -27.35 25.66 -15.16
CA GLU A 266 -27.39 25.89 -13.72
C GLU A 266 -28.19 24.77 -13.08
N VAL A 267 -27.62 24.08 -12.09
CA VAL A 267 -28.28 22.97 -11.41
C VAL A 267 -28.27 23.15 -9.90
N GLU A 268 -29.31 22.66 -9.24
CA GLU A 268 -29.33 22.51 -7.79
C GLU A 268 -28.73 21.16 -7.39
N LEU A 269 -27.70 21.19 -6.54
CA LEU A 269 -27.02 19.99 -6.05
C LEU A 269 -27.86 19.30 -4.98
N GLN A 270 -28.08 18.00 -5.14
CA GLN A 270 -28.79 17.20 -4.14
C GLN A 270 -27.83 16.71 -3.04
N PRO A 271 -28.34 16.30 -1.86
CA PRO A 271 -27.50 15.65 -0.85
C PRO A 271 -26.77 14.43 -1.44
N GLY A 272 -25.43 14.44 -1.34
CA GLY A 272 -24.57 13.40 -1.92
C GLY A 272 -23.96 13.76 -3.28
N ASP A 273 -24.43 14.85 -3.91
CA ASP A 273 -23.76 15.39 -5.09
C ASP A 273 -22.51 16.19 -4.70
N ARG A 274 -21.50 16.12 -5.57
CA ARG A 274 -20.23 16.83 -5.41
C ARG A 274 -19.88 17.55 -6.71
N ALA A 275 -19.70 18.86 -6.62
CA ALA A 275 -19.18 19.67 -7.71
C ALA A 275 -17.67 19.48 -7.82
N VAL A 276 -17.22 18.85 -8.91
CA VAL A 276 -15.81 18.50 -9.10
C VAL A 276 -15.06 19.60 -9.83
N ALA A 277 -15.72 20.23 -10.81
CA ALA A 277 -15.16 21.38 -11.50
C ALA A 277 -16.27 22.30 -11.98
N GLY A 278 -15.99 23.60 -12.06
CA GLY A 278 -16.94 24.58 -12.56
C GLY A 278 -16.51 26.01 -12.32
N ASP A 279 -17.48 26.89 -12.46
CA ASP A 279 -17.39 28.32 -12.21
C ASP A 279 -17.76 28.60 -10.75
N GLU A 280 -17.32 29.73 -10.18
CA GLU A 280 -17.75 30.17 -8.85
C GLU A 280 -19.27 30.26 -8.73
N ARG A 281 -19.94 30.57 -9.84
CA ARG A 281 -21.41 30.69 -9.94
C ARG A 281 -22.11 29.33 -9.99
N VAL A 282 -21.59 28.40 -10.80
CA VAL A 282 -22.27 27.11 -11.08
C VAL A 282 -21.29 25.96 -11.32
N PRO A 283 -21.65 24.73 -10.95
CA PRO A 283 -20.86 23.57 -11.31
C PRO A 283 -20.97 23.27 -12.81
N LEU A 284 -19.88 22.77 -13.40
CA LEU A 284 -19.85 22.31 -14.80
C LEU A 284 -19.63 20.79 -14.92
N ILE A 285 -19.01 20.19 -13.91
CA ILE A 285 -18.80 18.76 -13.76
C ILE A 285 -19.26 18.37 -12.35
N VAL A 286 -20.25 17.49 -12.26
CA VAL A 286 -20.83 17.00 -11.00
C VAL A 286 -20.75 15.49 -10.96
N THR A 287 -20.49 14.94 -9.78
CA THR A 287 -20.64 13.50 -9.51
C THR A 287 -21.63 13.27 -8.37
N GLY A 288 -22.32 12.13 -8.38
CA GLY A 288 -23.29 11.77 -7.34
C GLY A 288 -23.78 10.34 -7.51
N THR A 289 -24.89 10.02 -6.85
CA THR A 289 -25.53 8.69 -6.93
C THR A 289 -27.01 8.82 -7.31
N ARG A 290 -27.47 8.00 -8.24
CA ARG A 290 -28.88 7.88 -8.67
C ARG A 290 -29.22 6.41 -8.78
N ASN A 291 -30.34 5.98 -8.18
CA ASN A 291 -30.78 4.57 -8.21
C ASN A 291 -29.66 3.60 -7.77
N ASP A 292 -28.95 3.92 -6.69
CA ASP A 292 -27.78 3.18 -6.17
C ASP A 292 -26.57 3.08 -7.12
N HIS A 293 -26.60 3.78 -8.26
CA HIS A 293 -25.51 3.85 -9.23
C HIS A 293 -24.86 5.22 -9.25
N ARG A 294 -23.53 5.26 -9.37
CA ARG A 294 -22.79 6.50 -9.57
C ARG A 294 -23.12 7.16 -10.89
N VAL A 295 -23.18 8.48 -10.88
CA VAL A 295 -23.40 9.30 -12.06
C VAL A 295 -22.39 10.43 -12.16
N VAL A 296 -21.99 10.77 -13.38
CA VAL A 296 -21.22 11.98 -13.70
C VAL A 296 -22.02 12.83 -14.67
N GLY A 297 -22.21 14.11 -14.33
CA GLY A 297 -22.86 15.09 -15.19
C GLY A 297 -21.86 16.09 -15.75
N VAL A 298 -21.77 16.19 -17.08
CA VAL A 298 -21.10 17.29 -17.79
C VAL A 298 -22.19 18.27 -18.19
N LEU A 299 -22.24 19.42 -17.53
CA LEU A 299 -23.38 20.34 -17.54
C LEU A 299 -23.30 21.40 -18.64
N PHE A 300 -22.59 21.13 -19.73
CA PHE A 300 -22.51 22.01 -20.89
C PHE A 300 -22.42 21.17 -22.16
N ASP A 301 -22.88 21.75 -23.27
CA ASP A 301 -22.80 21.07 -24.57
C ASP A 301 -21.36 21.08 -25.09
N LEU A 302 -20.80 19.89 -25.26
CA LEU A 302 -19.45 19.69 -25.80
C LEU A 302 -19.25 20.40 -27.14
N ARG A 303 -20.28 20.41 -28.00
CA ARG A 303 -20.27 21.03 -29.33
C ARG A 303 -20.22 22.56 -29.26
N ARG A 304 -20.58 23.14 -28.11
CA ARG A 304 -20.50 24.57 -27.80
C ARG A 304 -19.33 24.88 -26.85
N SER A 305 -18.28 24.06 -26.86
CA SER A 305 -17.04 24.27 -26.11
C SER A 305 -15.81 23.91 -26.96
N ASP A 306 -14.64 24.36 -26.52
CA ASP A 306 -13.37 23.90 -27.11
C ASP A 306 -12.79 22.64 -26.42
N LEU A 307 -13.48 22.09 -25.41
CA LEU A 307 -13.03 20.90 -24.66
C LEU A 307 -12.77 19.70 -25.58
N PRO A 308 -13.64 19.33 -26.53
CA PRO A 308 -13.41 18.18 -27.41
C PRO A 308 -12.15 18.25 -28.27
N LEU A 309 -11.57 19.45 -28.44
CA LEU A 309 -10.36 19.68 -29.22
C LEU A 309 -9.08 19.55 -28.37
N ARG A 310 -9.22 19.24 -27.08
CA ARG A 310 -8.14 19.16 -26.10
C ARG A 310 -8.00 17.74 -25.59
N VAL A 311 -6.78 17.37 -25.17
CA VAL A 311 -6.49 16.08 -24.52
C VAL A 311 -7.31 15.88 -23.24
N ALA A 312 -7.75 16.98 -22.62
CA ALA A 312 -8.61 16.94 -21.44
C ALA A 312 -9.96 16.23 -21.68
N TRP A 313 -10.51 16.26 -22.90
CA TRP A 313 -11.79 15.60 -23.22
C TRP A 313 -11.73 14.08 -23.09
N PRO A 314 -10.89 13.35 -23.86
CA PRO A 314 -10.83 11.90 -23.74
C PRO A 314 -10.38 11.46 -22.35
N LEU A 315 -9.48 12.22 -21.69
CA LEU A 315 -9.11 11.92 -20.31
C LEU A 315 -10.27 12.04 -19.32
N LEU A 316 -11.09 13.10 -19.41
CA LEU A 316 -12.27 13.25 -18.55
C LEU A 316 -13.26 12.08 -18.74
N LEU A 317 -13.49 11.67 -19.98
CA LEU A 317 -14.39 10.57 -20.30
C LEU A 317 -13.87 9.23 -19.76
N LEU A 318 -12.60 8.93 -19.99
CA LEU A 318 -11.96 7.71 -19.50
C LEU A 318 -11.86 7.70 -17.97
N ASN A 319 -11.49 8.82 -17.34
CA ASN A 319 -11.49 8.95 -15.88
C ASN A 319 -12.89 8.73 -15.29
N SER A 320 -13.95 9.14 -16.00
CA SER A 320 -15.34 8.90 -15.58
C SER A 320 -15.69 7.41 -15.62
N ILE A 321 -15.33 6.71 -16.70
CA ILE A 321 -15.53 5.26 -16.82
C ILE A 321 -14.69 4.52 -15.77
N ASP A 322 -13.42 4.88 -15.61
CA ASP A 322 -12.52 4.28 -14.62
C ASP A 322 -12.99 4.56 -13.19
N HIS A 323 -13.56 5.74 -12.89
CA HIS A 323 -14.13 6.04 -11.57
C HIS A 323 -15.29 5.10 -11.19
N PHE A 324 -16.03 4.62 -12.19
CA PHE A 324 -17.10 3.63 -11.98
C PHE A 324 -16.56 2.21 -11.83
N VAL A 325 -15.51 1.84 -12.58
CA VAL A 325 -15.00 0.47 -12.65
C VAL A 325 -13.92 0.17 -11.60
N GLN A 326 -13.12 1.16 -11.19
CA GLN A 326 -11.94 0.95 -10.34
C GLN A 326 -12.24 0.94 -8.83
N GLU A 327 -13.33 1.55 -8.34
CA GLU A 327 -13.61 1.54 -6.89
C GLU A 327 -14.08 0.18 -6.35
N ASP A 328 -14.50 -0.76 -7.22
CA ASP A 328 -14.70 -2.16 -6.82
C ASP A 328 -13.37 -2.87 -6.49
N ALA A 329 -12.23 -2.33 -6.94
CA ALA A 329 -10.88 -2.85 -6.70
C ALA A 329 -9.99 -1.75 -6.11
N GLY A 330 -10.08 -1.51 -4.80
CA GLY A 330 -9.25 -0.51 -4.10
C GLY A 330 -7.77 -0.63 -4.48
N TYR A 331 -7.26 0.32 -5.26
CA TYR A 331 -5.92 0.26 -5.85
C TYR A 331 -4.83 0.54 -4.82
N LEU A 332 -4.42 -0.52 -4.11
CA LEU A 332 -3.09 -0.61 -3.52
C LEU A 332 -2.25 -1.49 -4.44
N SER A 333 -1.18 -0.94 -5.03
CA SER A 333 -0.25 -1.73 -5.84
C SER A 333 0.44 -2.81 -5.00
N SER A 334 0.58 -2.57 -3.69
CA SER A 334 1.10 -3.50 -2.69
C SER A 334 0.72 -3.09 -1.26
N TYR A 335 0.70 -4.05 -0.34
CA TYR A 335 0.66 -3.83 1.12
C TYR A 335 2.06 -3.83 1.75
N GLU A 336 2.18 -3.38 3.00
CA GLU A 336 3.42 -3.45 3.77
C GLU A 336 3.45 -4.67 4.69
N THR A 337 4.55 -5.40 4.74
CA THR A 337 4.69 -6.57 5.62
C THR A 337 4.78 -6.16 7.08
N GLY A 338 4.30 -7.03 7.97
CA GLY A 338 4.24 -6.74 9.41
C GLY A 338 2.96 -6.00 9.82
N ASP A 339 2.31 -5.31 8.88
CA ASP A 339 1.01 -4.68 9.10
C ASP A 339 -0.16 -5.66 9.00
N THR A 340 -1.33 -5.17 9.44
CA THR A 340 -2.61 -5.84 9.23
C THR A 340 -3.25 -5.35 7.93
N TRP A 341 -3.50 -6.27 7.02
CA TRP A 341 -4.07 -6.02 5.71
C TRP A 341 -5.58 -6.22 5.73
N HIS A 342 -6.28 -5.33 5.04
CA HIS A 342 -7.72 -5.38 4.84
C HIS A 342 -8.00 -5.56 3.34
N VAL A 343 -7.96 -6.82 2.90
CA VAL A 343 -8.10 -7.19 1.49
C VAL A 343 -9.59 -7.36 1.17
N PRO A 344 -10.13 -6.75 0.10
CA PRO A 344 -11.52 -6.97 -0.31
C PRO A 344 -11.84 -8.45 -0.47
N ALA A 345 -13.01 -8.87 0.00
CA ALA A 345 -13.47 -10.24 -0.10
C ALA A 345 -14.91 -10.30 -0.65
N PRO A 346 -15.33 -11.42 -1.26
CA PRO A 346 -16.65 -11.57 -1.84
C PRO A 346 -17.76 -11.42 -0.80
N ALA A 347 -18.89 -10.81 -1.18
CA ALA A 347 -20.03 -10.61 -0.29
C ALA A 347 -20.58 -11.95 0.23
N GLY A 348 -20.85 -12.03 1.53
CA GLY A 348 -21.44 -13.21 2.18
C GLY A 348 -20.47 -14.29 2.63
N ALA A 349 -19.16 -14.14 2.38
CA ALA A 349 -18.14 -15.04 2.92
C ALA A 349 -17.74 -14.63 4.36
N GLU A 350 -17.68 -15.61 5.28
CA GLU A 350 -17.25 -15.37 6.68
C GLU A 350 -15.74 -15.60 6.90
N SER A 351 -15.10 -16.35 6.01
CA SER A 351 -13.67 -16.64 6.06
C SER A 351 -13.08 -16.83 4.67
N ALA A 352 -11.77 -16.63 4.56
CA ALA A 352 -10.98 -16.87 3.37
C ALA A 352 -9.73 -17.70 3.70
N THR A 353 -9.14 -18.34 2.70
CA THR A 353 -7.84 -18.99 2.80
C THR A 353 -6.78 -18.07 2.21
N LEU A 354 -5.84 -17.62 3.04
CA LEU A 354 -4.65 -16.89 2.62
C LEU A 354 -3.54 -17.89 2.29
N ILE A 355 -3.00 -17.80 1.09
CA ILE A 355 -1.85 -18.56 0.62
C ILE A 355 -0.65 -17.60 0.58
N THR A 356 0.40 -17.96 1.31
CA THR A 356 1.63 -17.15 1.38
C THR A 356 2.50 -17.34 0.13
N PRO A 357 3.51 -16.47 -0.12
CA PRO A 357 4.47 -16.65 -1.21
C PRO A 357 5.23 -17.98 -1.18
N GLN A 358 5.24 -18.68 -0.04
CA GLN A 358 5.88 -20.00 0.12
C GLN A 358 4.92 -21.17 -0.13
N GLY A 359 3.63 -20.88 -0.36
CA GLY A 359 2.59 -21.89 -0.52
C GLY A 359 1.91 -22.32 0.78
N ASP A 360 2.30 -21.78 1.94
CA ASP A 360 1.60 -22.07 3.20
C ASP A 360 0.18 -21.49 3.16
N GLU A 361 -0.82 -22.30 3.51
CA GLU A 361 -2.22 -21.89 3.59
C GLU A 361 -2.63 -21.60 5.03
N ARG A 362 -3.42 -20.55 5.24
CA ARG A 362 -3.96 -20.15 6.56
C ARG A 362 -5.37 -19.59 6.41
N THR A 363 -6.29 -20.00 7.28
CA THR A 363 -7.63 -19.39 7.31
C THR A 363 -7.60 -18.04 8.00
N VAL A 364 -8.23 -17.04 7.38
CA VAL A 364 -8.35 -15.67 7.88
C VAL A 364 -9.82 -15.25 7.95
N PRO A 365 -10.23 -14.47 8.97
CA PRO A 365 -11.60 -14.02 9.10
C PRO A 365 -11.92 -12.91 8.09
N ILE A 366 -13.18 -12.86 7.65
CA ILE A 366 -13.72 -11.73 6.89
C ILE A 366 -14.59 -10.89 7.83
N VAL A 367 -14.30 -9.59 7.89
CA VAL A 367 -15.04 -8.61 8.69
C VAL A 367 -15.42 -7.46 7.78
N ASP A 368 -16.71 -7.11 7.74
CA ASP A 368 -17.24 -6.03 6.90
C ASP A 368 -16.83 -6.13 5.42
N GLY A 369 -16.90 -7.34 4.86
CA GLY A 369 -16.54 -7.60 3.45
C GLY A 369 -15.04 -7.56 3.15
N ARG A 370 -14.18 -7.56 4.18
CA ARG A 370 -12.72 -7.56 4.01
C ARG A 370 -12.06 -8.67 4.82
N ALA A 371 -11.16 -9.42 4.17
CA ALA A 371 -10.31 -10.38 4.86
C ALA A 371 -9.25 -9.64 5.68
N VAL A 372 -9.22 -9.92 6.99
CA VAL A 372 -8.25 -9.33 7.92
C VAL A 372 -7.09 -10.30 8.06
N CYS A 373 -5.93 -9.94 7.52
CA CYS A 373 -4.78 -10.83 7.46
C CYS A 373 -3.45 -10.10 7.69
N THR A 374 -2.37 -10.85 7.83
CA THR A 374 -1.02 -10.30 8.08
C THR A 374 0.00 -11.26 7.49
N GLY A 375 1.09 -10.71 6.94
CA GLY A 375 2.21 -11.47 6.44
C GLY A 375 3.53 -10.77 6.74
N THR A 376 4.58 -11.56 6.86
CA THR A 376 5.92 -11.12 7.31
C THR A 376 6.97 -11.24 6.22
N ARG A 377 6.57 -11.56 4.99
CA ARG A 377 7.48 -11.77 3.85
C ARG A 377 7.00 -11.00 2.65
N ALA A 378 7.92 -10.37 1.93
CA ALA A 378 7.62 -9.79 0.64
C ALA A 378 7.29 -10.88 -0.38
N GLY A 379 6.36 -10.60 -1.28
CA GLY A 379 5.94 -11.52 -2.34
C GLY A 379 4.47 -11.38 -2.72
N PHE A 380 4.04 -12.24 -3.63
CA PHE A 380 2.64 -12.38 -3.99
C PHE A 380 1.91 -13.31 -3.02
N TYR A 381 0.78 -12.85 -2.52
CA TYR A 381 -0.16 -13.60 -1.69
C TYR A 381 -1.43 -13.83 -2.48
N THR A 382 -2.08 -14.95 -2.20
CA THR A 382 -3.35 -15.30 -2.83
C THR A 382 -4.42 -15.45 -1.74
N LEU A 383 -5.52 -14.72 -1.89
CA LEU A 383 -6.70 -14.82 -1.04
C LEU A 383 -7.78 -15.62 -1.78
N ARG A 384 -8.18 -16.77 -1.24
CA ARG A 384 -9.22 -17.61 -1.80
C ARG A 384 -10.47 -17.60 -0.91
N ALA A 385 -11.60 -17.17 -1.46
CA ALA A 385 -12.89 -17.16 -0.78
C ALA A 385 -13.95 -17.80 -1.69
N GLY A 386 -14.33 -19.05 -1.39
CA GLY A 386 -15.19 -19.84 -2.26
C GLY A 386 -14.52 -20.14 -3.60
N GLU A 387 -15.17 -19.76 -4.70
CA GLU A 387 -14.64 -19.89 -6.08
C GLU A 387 -13.81 -18.67 -6.52
N GLN A 388 -13.79 -17.59 -5.72
CA GLN A 388 -13.05 -16.39 -6.06
C GLN A 388 -11.64 -16.45 -5.49
N GLU A 389 -10.68 -16.02 -6.30
CA GLU A 389 -9.27 -15.97 -5.96
C GLU A 389 -8.72 -14.58 -6.34
N GLU A 390 -8.16 -13.88 -5.35
CA GLU A 390 -7.57 -12.56 -5.52
C GLU A 390 -6.07 -12.62 -5.20
N VAL A 391 -5.23 -12.13 -6.11
CA VAL A 391 -3.78 -12.06 -5.91
C VAL A 391 -3.39 -10.64 -5.57
N PHE A 392 -2.60 -10.45 -4.51
CA PHE A 392 -2.07 -9.15 -4.11
C PHE A 392 -0.60 -9.23 -3.74
N ALA A 393 0.10 -8.09 -3.79
CA ALA A 393 1.50 -8.00 -3.43
C ALA A 393 1.68 -7.45 -2.01
N ALA A 394 2.72 -7.91 -1.31
CA ALA A 394 3.20 -7.29 -0.08
C ALA A 394 4.72 -7.07 -0.14
N ASN A 395 5.20 -5.94 0.39
CA ASN A 395 6.60 -5.52 0.39
C ASN A 395 7.05 -5.07 1.78
N LEU A 396 8.36 -5.01 2.03
CA LEU A 396 8.88 -4.47 3.30
C LEU A 396 8.54 -2.99 3.50
N GLY A 397 8.42 -2.23 2.40
CA GLY A 397 8.14 -0.81 2.45
C GLY A 397 9.36 0.03 2.84
N PRO A 398 9.18 1.35 3.04
CA PRO A 398 10.24 2.24 3.47
C PRO A 398 10.53 2.01 4.97
N SER A 399 11.54 1.20 5.27
CA SER A 399 11.91 0.86 6.65
C SER A 399 13.39 1.11 6.91
N ASP A 400 13.71 1.49 8.15
CA ASP A 400 15.07 1.55 8.68
C ASP A 400 15.71 0.15 8.82
N GLU A 401 14.95 -0.93 8.57
CA GLU A 401 15.46 -2.30 8.48
C GLU A 401 16.54 -2.48 7.40
N ALA A 402 16.62 -1.58 6.42
CA ALA A 402 17.73 -1.56 5.47
C ALA A 402 19.07 -1.23 6.14
N ILE A 403 19.08 -0.57 7.31
CA ILE A 403 20.33 -0.24 7.98
C ILE A 403 20.82 -1.46 8.77
N VAL A 404 21.81 -2.13 8.18
CA VAL A 404 22.33 -3.40 8.67
C VAL A 404 23.49 -3.24 9.65
N GLU A 405 24.11 -2.06 9.75
CA GLU A 405 25.12 -1.83 10.79
C GLU A 405 24.47 -1.88 12.17
N PRO A 406 24.87 -2.83 13.06
CA PRO A 406 24.29 -2.87 14.39
C PRO A 406 24.69 -1.61 15.15
N ALA A 407 23.76 -1.08 15.94
CA ALA A 407 23.95 0.13 16.72
C ALA A 407 25.17 0.02 17.65
N GLU A 408 25.74 1.16 18.05
CA GLU A 408 26.81 1.20 19.05
C GLU A 408 26.26 1.20 20.47
N THR A 409 25.09 1.82 20.67
CA THR A 409 24.38 1.94 21.93
C THR A 409 22.90 1.62 21.72
N LEU A 410 22.24 1.10 22.76
CA LEU A 410 20.79 0.86 22.77
C LEU A 410 20.16 1.71 23.86
N SER A 411 19.26 2.61 23.48
CA SER A 411 18.45 3.40 24.43
C SER A 411 16.99 3.04 24.28
N ILE A 412 16.34 2.70 25.41
CA ILE A 412 14.93 2.32 25.46
C ILE A 412 14.23 3.21 26.46
N GLY A 413 13.24 3.98 26.01
CA GLY A 413 12.50 4.92 26.87
C GLY A 413 13.39 5.97 27.54
N GLY A 414 14.48 6.39 26.88
CA GLY A 414 15.45 7.36 27.40
C GLY A 414 16.47 6.79 28.40
N THR A 415 16.44 5.48 28.66
CA THR A 415 17.45 4.78 29.48
C THR A 415 18.41 4.01 28.58
N GLU A 416 19.70 4.32 28.66
CA GLU A 416 20.74 3.59 27.95
C GLU A 416 20.96 2.22 28.61
N ALA A 417 20.92 1.15 27.81
CA ALA A 417 21.13 -0.20 28.28
C ALA A 417 22.61 -0.44 28.58
N ALA A 418 22.90 -0.95 29.78
CA ALA A 418 24.27 -1.29 30.16
C ALA A 418 24.74 -2.56 29.40
N PRO A 419 26.06 -2.74 29.18
CA PRO A 419 26.57 -4.02 28.74
C PRO A 419 26.19 -5.11 29.74
N PRO A 420 25.97 -6.37 29.29
CA PRO A 420 25.56 -7.42 30.19
C PRO A 420 26.72 -7.66 31.14
N THR A 421 26.46 -7.55 32.44
CA THR A 421 27.40 -8.13 33.41
C THR A 421 27.41 -9.62 33.14
N ILE A 422 28.46 -10.13 32.48
CA ILE A 422 28.79 -11.55 32.46
C ILE A 422 28.92 -11.88 33.94
N GLY A 423 27.95 -12.64 34.46
CA GLY A 423 28.06 -13.12 35.82
C GLY A 423 29.42 -13.79 35.89
N ARG A 424 30.35 -13.23 36.68
CA ARG A 424 31.46 -14.03 37.19
C ARG A 424 30.75 -15.24 37.75
N ALA A 425 30.87 -16.39 37.06
CA ALA A 425 30.28 -17.64 37.49
C ALA A 425 30.54 -17.66 38.97
N GLY A 426 29.48 -17.51 39.78
CA GLY A 426 29.63 -17.18 41.17
C GLY A 426 30.62 -18.20 41.66
N VAL A 427 31.83 -17.76 42.01
CA VAL A 427 32.77 -18.65 42.63
C VAL A 427 32.06 -18.83 43.96
N ARG A 428 31.18 -19.84 44.01
CA ARG A 428 30.90 -20.60 45.20
C ARG A 428 32.28 -21.13 45.53
N THR A 429 33.14 -20.27 46.10
CA THR A 429 34.21 -20.70 46.96
C THR A 429 33.44 -21.56 47.93
N GLU A 430 33.61 -22.86 47.76
CA GLU A 430 32.96 -23.85 48.57
C GLU A 430 33.52 -23.68 49.98
N ILE A 431 33.02 -22.68 50.70
CA ILE A 431 33.41 -22.39 52.08
C ILE A 431 33.21 -23.67 52.90
N TRP A 432 32.19 -24.46 52.53
CA TRP A 432 31.97 -25.79 53.07
C TRP A 432 33.15 -26.76 52.81
N THR A 433 33.79 -26.74 51.64
CA THR A 433 34.98 -27.56 51.34
C THR A 433 36.17 -27.13 52.21
N MET A 434 36.36 -25.82 52.42
CA MET A 434 37.38 -25.34 53.37
C MET A 434 37.05 -25.73 54.82
N LEU A 435 35.78 -25.69 55.23
CA LEU A 435 35.33 -26.13 56.55
C LEU A 435 35.52 -27.64 56.75
N VAL A 436 35.23 -28.46 55.74
CA VAL A 436 35.45 -29.92 55.77
C VAL A 436 36.94 -30.23 55.90
N LEU A 437 37.80 -29.55 55.12
CA LEU A 437 39.26 -29.70 55.22
C LEU A 437 39.80 -29.30 56.61
N ALA A 438 39.24 -28.24 57.21
CA ALA A 438 39.60 -27.84 58.57
C ALA A 438 39.20 -28.89 59.61
N VAL A 439 38.00 -29.48 59.51
CA VAL A 439 37.56 -30.59 60.37
C VAL A 439 38.43 -31.83 60.19
N LEU A 440 38.78 -32.17 58.95
CA LEU A 440 39.62 -33.32 58.63
C LEU A 440 41.05 -33.13 59.15
N GLY A 441 41.57 -31.90 59.07
CA GLY A 441 42.84 -31.51 59.69
C GLY A 441 42.81 -31.65 61.21
N ALA A 442 41.73 -31.20 61.87
CA ALA A 442 41.56 -31.37 63.32
C ALA A 442 41.52 -32.85 63.73
N LEU A 443 40.79 -33.69 62.98
CA LEU A 443 40.75 -35.14 63.19
C LEU A 443 42.11 -35.82 63.00
N LEU A 444 42.90 -35.39 62.01
CA LEU A 444 44.26 -35.90 61.82
C LEU A 444 45.19 -35.50 62.95
N VAL A 445 45.07 -34.27 63.45
CA VAL A 445 45.83 -33.81 64.63
C VAL A 445 45.44 -34.63 65.85
N GLU A 446 44.14 -34.85 66.10
CA GLU A 446 43.62 -35.68 67.19
C GLU A 446 44.09 -37.14 67.08
N TRP A 447 44.03 -37.72 65.88
CA TRP A 447 44.53 -39.07 65.63
C TRP A 447 46.03 -39.17 65.91
N PHE A 448 46.81 -38.18 65.48
CA PHE A 448 48.26 -38.15 65.70
C PHE A 448 48.62 -37.96 67.19
N THR A 449 47.92 -37.11 67.93
CA THR A 449 48.14 -36.92 69.37
C THR A 449 47.72 -38.14 70.18
N TYR A 450 46.62 -38.80 69.81
CA TYR A 450 46.17 -40.06 70.39
C TYR A 450 47.20 -41.18 70.19
N HIS A 451 47.72 -41.34 68.96
CA HIS A 451 48.70 -42.39 68.67
C HIS A 451 50.05 -42.18 69.38
N ARG A 452 50.40 -40.92 69.68
CA ARG A 452 51.58 -40.57 70.49
C ARG A 452 51.35 -40.55 72.00
N ARG A 453 50.16 -40.92 72.50
CA ARG A 453 49.79 -40.91 73.94
C ARG A 453 50.03 -39.56 74.63
N MET A 454 49.80 -38.45 73.92
CA MET A 454 49.96 -37.10 74.49
C MET A 454 48.66 -36.51 75.04
N THR A 455 47.54 -37.16 74.78
CA THR A 455 46.20 -36.84 75.29
C THR A 455 45.66 -38.06 76.04
N VAL A 456 45.06 -37.84 77.23
CA VAL A 456 44.50 -38.89 78.11
C VAL A 456 43.18 -39.41 77.57
#